data_AF-A0A966WNH3-F1
#
_entry.id   AF-A0A966WNH3-F1
#
_cell.length_a   1.000
_cell.length_b   1.000
_cell.length_c   1.000
_cell.angle_alpha   90.00
_cell.angle_beta   90.00
_cell.angle_gamma   90.00
#
_symmetry.space_group_name_H-M   'P 1'
#
loop_
_entity.id
_entity.type
_entity.pdbx_description
1 polymer ?
#
loop_
_entity_poly.entity_id
_entity_poly.type
_entity_poly.pdbx_seq_one_letter_code
_entity_poly.pdbx_strand_id
1 'polypeptide(L)'
;MANAAPITLEQLFRFNRGLPHQLAAIALLEQDLAVNGYAAAMRRDRAWFNTWSQDGKQVDLAAALKLIKQFEGFHLEAYPDPASGGDPWTIGVGTTRYQDGRPVKRGDKINAVEADMLLRQEVDRIAAKLRTTIPAWSEMADHQQCALISFAYNLGDGFYGAEGFETISKRLREKDWAKVPDALLLYRNPSTNVEAGLKRRREAEGSLWNHGKAPAQPEQALPYKVGPADPFSTKLSAHFTLGEFALGDPARRFVAQHQIDTAAELAAFLERVRVAFGGKLITITSGYRPAAINKAVGGASSSEHLYDAPGVGAVDFYVDGADIYKVQDWCDREWPYSLGYGAPKGFVHLGIRQGRPKVRWVY
;
A
#
# COMPACT_ATOMS: atom_id res chain seq x y z
N MET A 1 22.53 -4.21 16.87
CA MET A 1 22.14 -4.14 18.30
C MET A 1 20.65 -4.47 18.40
N ALA A 2 20.26 -5.47 19.17
CA ALA A 2 18.85 -5.82 19.36
C ALA A 2 18.16 -4.68 20.13
N ASN A 3 17.10 -4.12 19.56
CA ASN A 3 16.36 -3.04 20.19
C ASN A 3 15.66 -3.58 21.46
N ALA A 4 16.20 -3.23 22.63
CA ALA A 4 15.76 -3.69 23.95
C ALA A 4 14.46 -3.02 24.43
N ALA A 5 13.91 -2.08 23.65
CA ALA A 5 12.64 -1.44 23.99
C ALA A 5 11.51 -2.48 24.05
N PRO A 6 10.65 -2.44 25.08
CA PRO A 6 9.45 -3.27 25.16
C PRO A 6 8.55 -3.08 23.94
N ILE A 7 7.86 -4.14 23.54
CA ILE A 7 6.81 -4.09 22.53
C ILE A 7 5.54 -3.53 23.17
N THR A 8 4.82 -2.69 22.45
CA THR A 8 3.50 -2.21 22.91
C THR A 8 2.41 -3.21 22.57
N LEU A 9 1.29 -3.19 23.30
CA LEU A 9 0.12 -4.01 22.93
C LEU A 9 -0.38 -3.66 21.52
N GLU A 10 -0.31 -2.38 21.13
CA GLU A 10 -0.62 -1.94 19.77
C GLU A 10 0.25 -2.63 18.73
N GLN A 11 1.58 -2.70 18.97
CA GLN A 11 2.50 -3.41 18.10
C GLN A 11 2.19 -4.92 18.07
N LEU A 12 1.87 -5.53 19.20
CA LEU A 12 1.49 -6.95 19.27
C LEU A 12 0.21 -7.23 18.46
N PHE A 13 -0.87 -6.49 18.72
CA PHE A 13 -2.17 -6.70 18.06
C PHE A 13 -2.15 -6.36 16.57
N ARG A 14 -1.34 -5.39 16.15
CA ARG A 14 -1.15 -5.07 14.73
C ARG A 14 -0.74 -6.29 13.90
N PHE A 15 0.08 -7.16 14.49
CA PHE A 15 0.60 -8.36 13.84
C PHE A 15 -0.11 -9.66 14.25
N ASN A 16 -1.13 -9.57 15.13
CA ASN A 16 -1.93 -10.74 15.51
C ASN A 16 -2.85 -11.16 14.35
N ARG A 17 -2.79 -12.43 13.99
CA ARG A 17 -3.56 -13.11 12.95
C ARG A 17 -4.12 -14.44 13.45
N GLY A 18 -3.99 -14.75 14.75
CA GLY A 18 -4.53 -15.97 15.36
C GLY A 18 -3.84 -17.26 14.89
N LEU A 19 -2.62 -17.18 14.37
CA LEU A 19 -1.86 -18.35 13.92
C LEU A 19 -1.45 -19.24 15.12
N PRO A 20 -1.25 -20.56 14.95
CA PRO A 20 -0.92 -21.45 16.07
C PRO A 20 0.30 -21.01 16.89
N HIS A 21 1.36 -20.49 16.25
CA HIS A 21 2.53 -19.95 16.95
C HIS A 21 2.22 -18.62 17.66
N GLN A 22 1.33 -17.79 17.13
CA GLN A 22 0.89 -16.55 17.76
C GLN A 22 -0.04 -16.83 18.94
N LEU A 23 -0.92 -17.82 18.84
CA LEU A 23 -1.74 -18.29 19.97
C LEU A 23 -0.87 -18.88 21.08
N ALA A 24 0.14 -19.69 20.70
CA ALA A 24 1.12 -20.20 21.66
C ALA A 24 1.94 -19.06 22.30
N ALA A 25 2.35 -18.06 21.51
CA ALA A 25 3.02 -16.87 22.01
C ALA A 25 2.11 -16.03 22.91
N ILE A 26 0.82 -15.89 22.62
CA ILE A 26 -0.14 -15.19 23.47
C ILE A 26 -0.30 -15.92 24.80
N ALA A 27 -0.45 -17.25 24.79
CA ALA A 27 -0.51 -18.03 26.03
C ALA A 27 0.77 -17.89 26.88
N LEU A 28 1.94 -17.86 26.23
CA LEU A 28 3.22 -17.60 26.91
C LEU A 28 3.29 -16.17 27.46
N LEU A 29 2.78 -15.18 26.72
CA LEU A 29 2.75 -13.79 27.14
C LEU A 29 1.80 -13.59 28.33
N GLU A 30 0.63 -14.24 28.34
CA GLU A 30 -0.32 -14.19 29.47
C GLU A 30 0.30 -14.75 30.76
N GLN A 31 1.00 -15.88 30.67
CA GLN A 31 1.74 -16.44 31.81
C GLN A 31 2.87 -15.50 32.27
N ASP A 32 3.61 -14.93 31.32
CA ASP A 32 4.71 -14.02 31.62
C ASP A 32 4.22 -12.72 32.29
N LEU A 33 3.09 -12.16 31.81
CA LEU A 33 2.42 -11.00 32.40
C LEU A 33 1.98 -11.27 33.83
N ALA A 34 1.44 -12.46 34.12
CA ALA A 34 0.99 -12.83 35.46
C ALA A 34 2.15 -12.93 36.48
N VAL A 35 3.34 -13.33 36.04
CA VAL A 35 4.50 -13.53 36.91
C VAL A 35 5.37 -12.28 37.03
N ASN A 36 5.60 -11.56 35.93
CA ASN A 36 6.64 -10.53 35.85
C ASN A 36 6.10 -9.10 35.66
N GLY A 37 4.79 -8.95 35.43
CA GLY A 37 4.15 -7.67 35.17
C GLY A 37 4.50 -7.08 33.79
N TYR A 38 3.74 -6.06 33.39
CA TYR A 38 3.75 -5.51 32.02
C TYR A 38 5.14 -5.09 31.52
N ALA A 39 5.90 -4.34 32.33
CA ALA A 39 7.17 -3.76 31.90
C ALA A 39 8.24 -4.82 31.55
N ALA A 40 8.28 -5.94 32.29
CA ALA A 40 9.21 -7.02 32.05
C ALA A 40 8.70 -8.01 31.00
N ALA A 41 7.41 -8.34 31.05
CA ALA A 41 6.79 -9.27 30.10
C ALA A 41 6.85 -8.75 28.66
N MET A 42 6.72 -7.44 28.42
CA MET A 42 6.71 -6.91 27.06
C MET A 42 8.09 -6.81 26.38
N ARG A 43 9.18 -7.22 27.03
CA ARG A 43 10.52 -7.16 26.41
C ARG A 43 10.70 -8.22 25.30
N ARG A 44 11.58 -7.93 24.35
CA ARG A 44 11.88 -8.81 23.20
C ARG A 44 12.78 -10.00 23.51
N ASP A 45 13.39 -10.03 24.69
CA ASP A 45 14.21 -11.16 25.15
C ASP A 45 13.37 -12.28 25.79
N ARG A 46 12.04 -12.10 25.89
CA ARG A 46 11.13 -13.03 26.52
C ARG A 46 10.74 -14.17 25.57
N ALA A 47 10.42 -15.33 26.15
CA ALA A 47 10.14 -16.55 25.39
C ALA A 47 9.00 -16.39 24.39
N TRP A 48 7.92 -15.70 24.78
CA TRP A 48 6.79 -15.44 23.90
C TRP A 48 7.20 -14.66 22.64
N PHE A 49 8.15 -13.72 22.73
CA PHE A 49 8.57 -12.92 21.59
C PHE A 49 9.32 -13.76 20.56
N ASN A 50 10.17 -14.68 21.03
CA ASN A 50 10.83 -15.64 20.16
C ASN A 50 9.78 -16.49 19.44
N THR A 51 8.83 -17.08 20.16
CA THR A 51 7.71 -17.86 19.59
C THR A 51 6.86 -17.04 18.62
N TRP A 52 6.64 -15.75 18.92
CA TRP A 52 5.93 -14.80 18.05
C TRP A 52 6.70 -14.49 16.77
N SER A 53 8.03 -14.42 16.86
CA SER A 53 8.95 -14.08 15.76
C SER A 53 9.35 -15.27 14.89
N GLN A 54 8.96 -16.49 15.26
CA GLN A 54 9.20 -17.69 14.46
C GLN A 54 8.18 -17.82 13.31
N ASP A 55 8.23 -16.89 12.37
CA ASP A 55 7.88 -17.17 10.98
C ASP A 55 8.64 -16.21 10.06
N GLY A 56 9.01 -16.70 8.88
CA GLY A 56 9.82 -15.97 7.90
C GLY A 56 9.16 -14.67 7.41
N LYS A 57 9.82 -14.00 6.45
CA LYS A 57 9.34 -12.76 5.80
C LYS A 57 7.83 -12.88 5.46
N GLN A 58 7.01 -12.17 6.22
CA GLN A 58 5.56 -12.23 6.10
C GLN A 58 5.15 -11.66 4.75
N VAL A 59 4.26 -12.35 4.03
CA VAL A 59 3.68 -11.86 2.78
C VAL A 59 2.79 -10.66 3.09
N ASP A 60 3.02 -9.54 2.42
CA ASP A 60 2.14 -8.37 2.52
C ASP A 60 0.89 -8.55 1.64
N LEU A 61 -0.22 -8.94 2.27
CA LEU A 61 -1.52 -9.14 1.61
C LEU A 61 -2.39 -7.86 1.52
N ALA A 62 -1.86 -6.69 1.91
CA ALA A 62 -2.63 -5.45 1.92
C ALA A 62 -3.17 -5.06 0.54
N ALA A 63 -2.42 -5.35 -0.53
CA ALA A 63 -2.83 -5.05 -1.90
C ALA A 63 -4.06 -5.89 -2.32
N ALA A 64 -4.12 -7.17 -1.94
CA ALA A 64 -5.29 -8.02 -2.19
C ALA A 64 -6.53 -7.47 -1.47
N LEU A 65 -6.41 -7.12 -0.19
CA LEU A 65 -7.51 -6.55 0.60
C LEU A 65 -8.07 -5.28 -0.03
N LYS A 66 -7.19 -4.37 -0.47
CA LYS A 66 -7.59 -3.12 -1.13
C LYS A 66 -8.33 -3.40 -2.44
N LEU A 67 -7.79 -4.30 -3.25
CA LEU A 67 -8.34 -4.63 -4.57
C LEU A 67 -9.72 -5.31 -4.45
N ILE A 68 -9.86 -6.27 -3.53
CA ILE A 68 -11.13 -6.97 -3.30
C ILE A 68 -12.21 -5.99 -2.81
N LYS A 69 -11.90 -5.14 -1.81
CA LYS A 69 -12.84 -4.11 -1.32
C LYS A 69 -13.34 -3.19 -2.43
N GLN A 70 -12.47 -2.82 -3.37
CA GLN A 70 -12.83 -1.95 -4.49
C GLN A 70 -13.88 -2.58 -5.40
N PHE A 71 -13.86 -3.91 -5.60
CA PHE A 71 -14.76 -4.60 -6.54
C PHE A 71 -16.00 -5.21 -5.88
N GLU A 72 -15.88 -5.74 -4.66
CA GLU A 72 -17.00 -6.37 -3.95
C GLU A 72 -17.93 -5.35 -3.26
N GLY A 73 -17.41 -4.14 -2.97
CA GLY A 73 -18.12 -3.16 -2.15
C GLY A 73 -18.01 -3.45 -0.65
N PHE A 74 -18.58 -2.55 0.17
CA PHE A 74 -18.48 -2.60 1.62
C PHE A 74 -19.83 -2.24 2.24
N HIS A 75 -20.45 -3.21 2.93
CA HIS A 75 -21.80 -3.10 3.46
C HIS A 75 -21.85 -3.54 4.93
N LEU A 76 -22.25 -2.64 5.84
CA LEU A 76 -22.34 -2.94 7.27
C LEU A 76 -23.64 -3.64 7.68
N GLU A 77 -24.62 -3.68 6.78
CA GLU A 77 -25.89 -4.36 6.97
C GLU A 77 -26.05 -5.42 5.87
N ALA A 78 -26.64 -6.56 6.22
CA ALA A 78 -26.86 -7.63 5.26
C ALA A 78 -27.81 -7.20 4.14
N TYR A 79 -27.43 -7.48 2.89
CA TYR A 79 -28.23 -7.22 1.70
C TYR A 79 -28.49 -8.53 0.92
N PRO A 80 -29.64 -8.65 0.25
CA PRO A 80 -29.99 -9.87 -0.48
C PRO A 80 -29.23 -9.95 -1.81
N ASP A 81 -29.10 -11.16 -2.35
CA ASP A 81 -28.58 -11.36 -3.69
C ASP A 81 -29.43 -10.59 -4.73
N PRO A 82 -28.82 -9.78 -5.62
CA PRO A 82 -29.56 -8.97 -6.59
C PRO A 82 -30.40 -9.79 -7.58
N ALA A 83 -30.02 -11.05 -7.86
CA ALA A 83 -30.74 -11.89 -8.82
C ALA A 83 -31.90 -12.65 -8.16
N SER A 84 -31.75 -13.12 -6.93
CA SER A 84 -32.79 -13.88 -6.20
C SER A 84 -33.73 -12.98 -5.37
N GLY A 85 -33.27 -11.80 -4.97
CA GLY A 85 -33.99 -10.93 -4.03
C GLY A 85 -34.07 -11.48 -2.60
N GLY A 86 -33.35 -12.56 -2.30
CA GLY A 86 -33.37 -13.27 -1.03
C GLY A 86 -32.02 -13.93 -0.72
N ASP A 87 -32.02 -15.23 -0.45
CA ASP A 87 -30.78 -15.97 -0.22
C ASP A 87 -29.94 -16.12 -1.50
N PRO A 88 -28.60 -16.14 -1.40
CA PRO A 88 -27.82 -15.88 -0.18
C PRO A 88 -27.77 -14.39 0.18
N TRP A 89 -27.89 -14.07 1.47
CA TRP A 89 -27.59 -12.72 1.97
C TRP A 89 -26.07 -12.51 2.03
N THR A 90 -25.66 -11.27 1.79
CA THR A 90 -24.26 -10.86 1.81
C THR A 90 -24.05 -9.70 2.77
N ILE A 91 -22.93 -9.69 3.50
CA ILE A 91 -22.55 -8.61 4.43
C ILE A 91 -21.03 -8.35 4.35
N GLY A 92 -20.59 -7.21 4.85
CA GLY A 92 -19.19 -6.80 4.83
C GLY A 92 -18.70 -6.62 3.41
N VAL A 93 -17.70 -7.42 3.04
CA VAL A 93 -17.10 -7.45 1.71
C VAL A 93 -17.36 -8.84 1.14
N GLY A 94 -18.48 -9.03 0.45
CA GLY A 94 -18.82 -10.31 -0.21
C GLY A 94 -19.01 -11.52 0.71
N THR A 95 -19.19 -11.35 2.03
CA THR A 95 -19.33 -12.48 2.97
C THR A 95 -20.76 -13.01 2.98
N THR A 96 -20.96 -14.30 2.70
CA THR A 96 -22.28 -14.97 2.72
C THR A 96 -22.44 -15.99 3.85
N ARG A 97 -21.34 -16.36 4.51
CA ARG A 97 -21.30 -17.23 5.70
C ARG A 97 -20.26 -16.72 6.68
N TYR A 98 -20.56 -16.81 7.98
CA TYR A 98 -19.59 -16.57 9.04
C TYR A 98 -18.66 -17.78 9.22
N GLN A 99 -17.59 -17.60 9.99
CA GLN A 99 -16.57 -18.63 10.25
C GLN A 99 -17.13 -19.90 10.91
N ASP A 100 -18.20 -19.77 11.69
CA ASP A 100 -18.90 -20.90 12.30
C ASP A 100 -19.85 -21.64 11.32
N GLY A 101 -19.82 -21.27 10.04
CA GLY A 101 -20.61 -21.86 8.97
C GLY A 101 -22.03 -21.32 8.88
N ARG A 102 -22.47 -20.47 9.82
CA ARG A 102 -23.81 -19.88 9.80
C ARG A 102 -23.96 -18.98 8.56
N PRO A 103 -25.05 -19.11 7.79
CA PRO A 103 -25.34 -18.18 6.70
C PRO A 103 -25.61 -16.79 7.26
N VAL A 104 -25.19 -15.77 6.52
CA VAL A 104 -25.64 -14.40 6.74
C VAL A 104 -27.14 -14.37 6.49
N LYS A 105 -27.86 -13.59 7.30
CA LYS A 105 -29.32 -13.49 7.20
C LYS A 105 -29.78 -12.04 7.22
N ARG A 106 -31.02 -11.83 6.78
CA ARG A 106 -31.69 -10.53 6.86
C ARG A 106 -31.61 -9.95 8.27
N GLY A 107 -31.18 -8.69 8.34
CA GLY A 107 -31.11 -7.93 9.59
C GLY A 107 -29.81 -8.09 10.37
N ASP A 108 -28.87 -8.95 9.92
CA ASP A 108 -27.52 -8.96 10.46
C ASP A 108 -26.84 -7.59 10.22
N LYS A 109 -26.11 -7.12 11.23
CA LYS A 109 -25.30 -5.92 11.18
C LYS A 109 -23.94 -6.20 11.78
N ILE A 110 -22.91 -5.61 11.19
CA ILE A 110 -21.53 -5.64 11.66
C ILE A 110 -20.95 -4.23 11.66
N ASN A 111 -19.91 -4.01 12.44
CA ASN A 111 -19.12 -2.78 12.38
C ASN A 111 -17.96 -2.91 11.37
N ALA A 112 -17.27 -1.81 11.12
CA ALA A 112 -16.21 -1.78 10.12
C ALA A 112 -15.00 -2.66 10.46
N VAL A 113 -14.72 -2.85 11.75
CA VAL A 113 -13.64 -3.73 12.20
C VAL A 113 -14.00 -5.19 11.94
N GLU A 114 -15.23 -5.58 12.23
CA GLU A 114 -15.75 -6.93 11.97
C GLU A 114 -15.76 -7.25 10.47
N ALA A 115 -16.20 -6.31 9.62
CA ALA A 115 -16.16 -6.47 8.16
C ALA A 115 -14.73 -6.65 7.65
N ASP A 116 -13.78 -5.88 8.18
CA ASP A 116 -12.36 -6.00 7.84
C ASP A 116 -11.76 -7.32 8.33
N MET A 117 -12.16 -7.81 9.50
CA MET A 117 -11.72 -9.10 10.03
C MET A 117 -12.23 -10.26 9.17
N LEU A 118 -13.50 -10.25 8.77
CA LEU A 118 -14.09 -11.27 7.90
C LEU A 118 -13.35 -11.34 6.56
N LEU A 119 -13.10 -10.19 5.93
CA LEU A 119 -12.34 -10.14 4.67
C LEU A 119 -10.91 -10.65 4.85
N ARG A 120 -10.21 -10.24 5.91
CA ARG A 120 -8.83 -10.67 6.16
C ARG A 120 -8.73 -12.17 6.33
N GLN A 121 -9.62 -12.76 7.12
CA GLN A 121 -9.66 -14.20 7.33
C GLN A 121 -9.88 -14.95 6.01
N GLU A 122 -10.78 -14.46 5.16
CA GLU A 122 -11.04 -15.09 3.86
C GLU A 122 -9.84 -14.97 2.92
N VAL A 123 -9.19 -13.80 2.87
CA VAL A 123 -7.94 -13.60 2.13
C VAL A 123 -6.82 -14.52 2.62
N ASP A 124 -6.67 -14.69 3.93
CA ASP A 124 -5.67 -15.58 4.52
C ASP A 124 -5.97 -17.06 4.18
N ARG A 125 -7.25 -17.45 4.21
CA ARG A 125 -7.72 -18.80 3.82
C ARG A 125 -7.40 -19.10 2.36
N ILE A 126 -7.72 -18.17 1.46
CA ILE A 126 -7.41 -18.27 0.02
C ILE A 126 -5.90 -18.34 -0.18
N ALA A 127 -5.12 -17.44 0.46
CA ALA A 127 -3.66 -17.44 0.35
C ALA A 127 -3.05 -18.77 0.79
N ALA A 128 -3.51 -19.33 1.91
CA ALA A 128 -3.07 -20.65 2.38
C ALA A 128 -3.40 -21.76 1.38
N LYS A 129 -4.60 -21.75 0.80
CA LYS A 129 -5.00 -22.70 -0.25
C LYS A 129 -4.09 -22.59 -1.47
N LEU A 130 -3.95 -21.39 -2.04
CA LEU A 130 -3.15 -21.12 -3.23
C LEU A 130 -1.68 -21.49 -3.03
N ARG A 131 -1.11 -21.20 -1.84
CA ARG A 131 0.25 -21.57 -1.48
C ARG A 131 0.53 -23.07 -1.61
N THR A 132 -0.48 -23.91 -1.35
CA THR A 132 -0.35 -25.38 -1.44
C THR A 132 -0.68 -25.94 -2.82
N THR A 133 -1.44 -25.22 -3.65
CA THR A 133 -1.92 -25.72 -4.95
C THR A 133 -1.11 -25.19 -6.13
N ILE A 134 -0.66 -23.94 -6.08
CA ILE A 134 0.06 -23.29 -7.18
C ILE A 134 1.57 -23.57 -7.05
N PRO A 135 2.21 -24.16 -8.07
CA PRO A 135 3.65 -24.41 -8.05
C PRO A 135 4.42 -23.10 -8.02
N ALA A 136 5.58 -23.11 -7.37
CA ALA A 136 6.47 -21.95 -7.25
C ALA A 136 5.82 -20.70 -6.63
N TRP A 137 4.76 -20.86 -5.84
CA TRP A 137 4.11 -19.76 -5.10
C TRP A 137 5.12 -18.92 -4.30
N SER A 138 6.07 -19.58 -3.61
CA SER A 138 7.09 -18.93 -2.81
C SER A 138 8.12 -18.12 -3.62
N GLU A 139 8.20 -18.31 -4.94
CA GLU A 139 9.06 -17.54 -5.83
C GLU A 139 8.38 -16.26 -6.33
N MET A 140 7.06 -16.18 -6.20
CA MET A 140 6.29 -15.00 -6.58
C MET A 140 6.53 -13.85 -5.60
N ALA A 141 6.54 -12.63 -6.11
CA ALA A 141 6.51 -11.44 -5.27
C ALA A 141 5.12 -11.24 -4.64
N ASP A 142 5.06 -10.53 -3.51
CA ASP A 142 3.82 -10.30 -2.76
C ASP A 142 2.70 -9.71 -3.64
N HIS A 143 3.03 -8.81 -4.58
CA HIS A 143 2.05 -8.22 -5.49
C HIS A 143 1.46 -9.24 -6.49
N GLN A 144 2.27 -10.21 -6.95
CA GLN A 144 1.81 -11.31 -7.81
C GLN A 144 0.89 -12.25 -7.03
N GLN A 145 1.27 -12.61 -5.80
CA GLN A 145 0.44 -13.41 -4.91
C GLN A 145 -0.90 -12.70 -4.63
N CYS A 146 -0.87 -11.40 -4.34
CA CYS A 146 -2.07 -10.60 -4.11
C CYS A 146 -3.02 -10.56 -5.31
N ALA A 147 -2.50 -10.45 -6.54
CA ALA A 147 -3.32 -10.48 -7.74
C ALA A 147 -4.07 -11.82 -7.89
N LEU A 148 -3.39 -12.94 -7.66
CA LEU A 148 -4.02 -14.26 -7.71
C LEU A 148 -5.03 -14.48 -6.57
N ILE A 149 -4.80 -13.91 -5.39
CA ILE A 149 -5.77 -13.97 -4.29
C ILE A 149 -7.05 -13.21 -4.64
N SER A 150 -6.94 -12.01 -5.22
CA SER A 150 -8.12 -11.27 -5.71
C SER A 150 -8.88 -12.02 -6.80
N PHE A 151 -8.15 -12.67 -7.71
CA PHE A 151 -8.73 -13.48 -8.78
C PHE A 151 -9.48 -14.70 -8.22
N ALA A 152 -8.84 -15.42 -7.29
CA ALA A 152 -9.43 -16.55 -6.57
C ALA A 152 -10.64 -16.16 -5.73
N TYR A 153 -10.64 -14.96 -5.12
CA TYR A 153 -11.80 -14.45 -4.41
C TYR A 153 -13.04 -14.35 -5.33
N ASN A 154 -12.82 -13.92 -6.58
CA ASN A 154 -13.91 -13.70 -7.53
C ASN A 154 -14.45 -14.99 -8.16
N LEU A 155 -13.58 -15.92 -8.49
CA LEU A 155 -13.90 -17.09 -9.32
C LEU A 155 -13.81 -18.42 -8.56
N GLY A 156 -13.36 -18.38 -7.30
CA GLY A 156 -13.07 -19.55 -6.48
C GLY A 156 -11.57 -19.84 -6.38
N ASP A 157 -11.12 -20.27 -5.20
CA ASP A 157 -9.73 -20.62 -4.89
C ASP A 157 -9.30 -22.01 -5.39
N GLY A 158 -10.23 -22.76 -5.97
CA GLY A 158 -10.01 -24.02 -6.66
C GLY A 158 -9.65 -23.88 -8.14
N PHE A 159 -9.39 -22.68 -8.64
CA PHE A 159 -9.21 -22.45 -10.08
C PHE A 159 -7.99 -23.18 -10.68
N TYR A 160 -6.90 -23.35 -9.93
CA TYR A 160 -5.68 -23.93 -10.48
C TYR A 160 -5.87 -25.42 -10.81
N GLY A 161 -5.79 -25.75 -12.09
CA GLY A 161 -6.00 -27.10 -12.62
C GLY A 161 -7.47 -27.47 -12.85
N ALA A 162 -8.43 -26.58 -12.60
CA ALA A 162 -9.84 -26.81 -12.90
C ALA A 162 -10.14 -26.63 -14.40
N GLU A 163 -11.23 -27.27 -14.85
CA GLU A 163 -11.77 -27.09 -16.20
C GLU A 163 -12.15 -25.62 -16.45
N GLY A 164 -11.78 -25.09 -17.61
CA GLY A 164 -11.92 -23.67 -17.95
C GLY A 164 -10.79 -22.77 -17.44
N PHE A 165 -9.85 -23.31 -16.66
CA PHE A 165 -8.70 -22.58 -16.11
C PHE A 165 -7.35 -23.01 -16.70
N GLU A 166 -7.35 -23.69 -17.84
CA GLU A 166 -6.18 -24.33 -18.44
C GLU A 166 -5.10 -23.30 -18.80
N THR A 167 -5.49 -22.17 -19.38
CA THR A 167 -4.53 -21.15 -19.85
C THR A 167 -3.77 -20.53 -18.69
N ILE A 168 -4.47 -20.02 -17.66
CA ILE A 168 -3.81 -19.44 -16.48
C ILE A 168 -3.02 -20.50 -15.72
N SER A 169 -3.58 -21.70 -15.54
CA SER A 169 -2.90 -22.81 -14.87
C SER A 169 -1.60 -23.20 -15.59
N LYS A 170 -1.60 -23.21 -16.92
CA LYS A 170 -0.40 -23.45 -17.73
C LYS A 170 0.65 -22.35 -17.50
N ARG A 171 0.26 -21.06 -17.56
CA ARG A 171 1.20 -19.94 -17.33
C ARG A 171 1.84 -20.02 -15.95
N LEU A 172 1.07 -20.34 -14.92
CA LEU A 172 1.58 -20.48 -13.56
C LEU A 172 2.52 -21.68 -13.43
N ARG A 173 2.15 -22.83 -14.01
CA ARG A 173 2.96 -24.06 -13.99
C ARG A 173 4.30 -23.91 -14.70
N GLU A 174 4.30 -23.23 -15.84
CA GLU A 174 5.50 -23.01 -16.67
C GLU A 174 6.31 -21.78 -16.24
N LYS A 175 5.88 -21.08 -15.16
CA LYS A 175 6.47 -19.81 -14.70
C LYS A 175 6.52 -18.74 -15.80
N ASP A 176 5.58 -18.77 -16.74
CA ASP A 176 5.43 -17.79 -17.81
C ASP A 176 4.76 -16.51 -17.27
N TRP A 177 5.40 -15.91 -16.26
CA TRP A 177 4.85 -14.81 -15.45
C TRP A 177 4.44 -13.61 -16.29
N ALA A 178 5.15 -13.34 -17.38
CA ALA A 178 4.86 -12.23 -18.27
C ALA A 178 3.47 -12.35 -18.95
N LYS A 179 2.96 -13.56 -19.13
CA LYS A 179 1.66 -13.82 -19.79
C LYS A 179 0.52 -14.09 -18.83
N VAL A 180 0.75 -14.05 -17.52
CA VAL A 180 -0.32 -14.17 -16.52
C VAL A 180 -1.36 -13.04 -16.64
N PRO A 181 -0.99 -11.76 -16.86
CA PRO A 181 -1.96 -10.69 -17.07
C PRO A 181 -2.90 -10.96 -18.26
N ASP A 182 -2.37 -11.43 -19.38
CA ASP A 182 -3.18 -11.77 -20.56
C ASP A 182 -4.13 -12.94 -20.26
N ALA A 183 -3.66 -13.93 -19.47
CA ALA A 183 -4.50 -15.03 -19.04
C ALA A 183 -5.64 -14.58 -18.11
N LEU A 184 -5.38 -13.64 -17.19
CA LEU A 184 -6.42 -13.06 -16.32
C LEU A 184 -7.54 -12.41 -17.15
N LEU A 185 -7.21 -11.69 -18.23
CA LEU A 185 -8.17 -11.00 -19.09
C LEU A 185 -9.17 -11.92 -19.81
N LEU A 186 -8.89 -13.22 -19.90
CA LEU A 186 -9.81 -14.20 -20.47
C LEU A 186 -11.08 -14.36 -19.62
N TYR A 187 -11.00 -14.12 -18.31
CA TYR A 187 -12.09 -14.30 -17.35
C TYR A 187 -12.91 -13.03 -17.15
N ARG A 188 -13.48 -12.55 -18.25
CA ARG A 188 -14.34 -11.35 -18.32
C ARG A 188 -15.78 -11.62 -18.71
N ASN A 189 -16.16 -12.87 -19.01
CA ASN A 189 -17.49 -13.25 -19.52
C ASN A 189 -17.97 -12.36 -20.70
N PRO A 190 -17.38 -12.53 -21.89
CA PRO A 190 -17.76 -11.75 -23.07
C PRO A 190 -19.25 -11.78 -23.39
N SER A 191 -19.80 -10.67 -23.88
CA SER A 191 -21.19 -10.49 -24.29
C SER A 191 -22.22 -10.55 -23.15
N THR A 192 -21.78 -10.37 -21.90
CA THR A 192 -22.65 -10.29 -20.72
C THR A 192 -22.72 -8.87 -20.16
N ASN A 193 -23.78 -8.55 -19.41
CA ASN A 193 -23.92 -7.25 -18.74
C ASN A 193 -22.85 -6.98 -17.67
N VAL A 194 -22.17 -8.03 -17.17
CA VAL A 194 -21.09 -7.92 -16.18
C VAL A 194 -19.70 -7.76 -16.80
N GLU A 195 -19.58 -7.90 -18.12
CA GLU A 195 -18.30 -7.95 -18.82
C GLU A 195 -17.41 -6.73 -18.53
N ALA A 196 -17.99 -5.53 -18.60
CA ALA A 196 -17.26 -4.29 -18.35
C ALA A 196 -16.69 -4.23 -16.91
N GLY A 197 -17.42 -4.75 -15.93
CA GLY A 197 -16.97 -4.82 -14.53
C GLY A 197 -15.85 -5.83 -14.36
N LEU A 198 -16.02 -7.05 -14.89
CA LEU A 198 -15.03 -8.10 -14.80
C LEU A 198 -13.76 -7.75 -15.56
N LYS A 199 -13.87 -7.16 -16.76
CA LYS A 199 -12.72 -6.66 -17.52
C LYS A 199 -11.89 -5.67 -16.70
N ARG A 200 -12.52 -4.66 -16.10
CA ARG A 200 -11.82 -3.70 -15.21
C ARG A 200 -11.13 -4.38 -14.04
N ARG A 201 -11.75 -5.41 -13.46
CA ARG A 201 -11.15 -6.20 -12.38
C ARG A 201 -9.92 -6.97 -12.84
N ARG A 202 -10.00 -7.68 -13.97
CA ARG A 202 -8.89 -8.43 -14.55
C ARG A 202 -7.73 -7.51 -14.95
N GLU A 203 -8.00 -6.32 -15.48
CA GLU A 203 -6.99 -5.30 -15.78
C GLU A 203 -6.27 -4.79 -14.52
N ALA A 204 -7.01 -4.56 -13.44
CA ALA A 204 -6.43 -4.13 -12.17
C ALA A 204 -5.59 -5.24 -11.51
N GLU A 205 -6.05 -6.49 -11.56
CA GLU A 205 -5.29 -7.66 -11.12
C GLU A 205 -4.02 -7.86 -11.95
N GLY A 206 -4.10 -7.74 -13.28
CA GLY A 206 -2.92 -7.78 -14.17
C GLY A 206 -1.94 -6.64 -13.94
N SER A 207 -2.44 -5.43 -13.63
CA SER A 207 -1.61 -4.28 -13.26
C SER A 207 -0.88 -4.53 -11.93
N LEU A 208 -1.58 -5.09 -10.94
CA LEU A 208 -0.99 -5.47 -9.66
C LEU A 208 0.04 -6.61 -9.84
N TRP A 209 -0.21 -7.57 -10.73
CA TRP A 209 0.73 -8.63 -11.06
C TRP A 209 2.03 -8.10 -11.67
N ASN A 210 1.94 -7.08 -12.52
CA ASN A 210 3.09 -6.48 -13.19
C ASN A 210 3.87 -5.48 -12.32
N HIS A 211 3.52 -5.32 -11.05
CA HIS A 211 4.09 -4.30 -10.16
C HIS A 211 5.54 -4.61 -9.68
N GLY A 212 6.38 -5.08 -10.60
CA GLY A 212 7.84 -4.86 -10.67
C GLY A 212 8.26 -3.92 -11.83
N LYS A 213 7.29 -3.41 -12.61
CA LYS A 213 7.36 -2.24 -13.49
C LYS A 213 6.12 -1.40 -13.19
N ALA A 214 6.19 -0.45 -12.28
CA ALA A 214 5.04 0.41 -12.01
C ALA A 214 4.84 1.42 -13.15
N PRO A 215 3.66 1.47 -13.81
CA PRO A 215 2.99 2.73 -14.00
C PRO A 215 2.27 3.11 -12.69
N ALA A 216 2.20 4.41 -12.45
CA ALA A 216 1.52 5.03 -11.32
C ALA A 216 0.11 4.44 -11.10
N GLN A 217 -0.32 4.34 -9.84
CA GLN A 217 -1.75 4.28 -9.53
C GLN A 217 -2.44 5.43 -10.27
N PRO A 218 -3.67 5.26 -10.81
CA PRO A 218 -4.49 6.41 -11.11
C PRO A 218 -4.74 7.12 -9.79
N GLU A 219 -3.94 8.15 -9.57
CA GLU A 219 -4.25 9.29 -8.73
C GLU A 219 -5.72 9.62 -8.99
N GLN A 220 -6.52 9.80 -7.93
CA GLN A 220 -7.81 10.45 -8.09
C GLN A 220 -7.48 11.83 -8.66
N ALA A 221 -7.53 11.96 -9.99
CA ALA A 221 -7.35 13.24 -10.66
C ALA A 221 -8.36 14.18 -10.01
N LEU A 222 -7.85 15.24 -9.39
CA LEU A 222 -8.70 16.32 -8.94
C LEU A 222 -9.54 16.75 -10.14
N PRO A 223 -10.83 17.04 -9.96
CA PRO A 223 -11.77 17.27 -11.08
C PRO A 223 -11.42 18.51 -11.93
N TYR A 224 -10.32 19.21 -11.63
CA TYR A 224 -9.76 20.30 -12.42
C TYR A 224 -8.22 20.27 -12.34
N LYS A 225 -7.56 20.79 -13.40
CA LYS A 225 -6.10 20.93 -13.45
C LYS A 225 -5.66 22.06 -12.50
N VAL A 226 -4.88 21.72 -11.48
CA VAL A 226 -4.33 22.69 -10.52
C VAL A 226 -3.39 23.65 -11.24
N GLY A 227 -3.56 24.95 -11.02
CA GLY A 227 -2.81 26.04 -11.65
C GLY A 227 -2.12 26.99 -10.66
N PRO A 228 -1.20 27.85 -11.13
CA PRO A 228 -0.40 28.76 -10.29
C PRO A 228 -1.21 29.76 -9.47
N ALA A 229 -2.44 30.06 -9.89
CA ALA A 229 -3.34 30.98 -9.22
C ALA A 229 -4.22 30.32 -8.13
N ASP A 230 -4.19 28.99 -8.00
CA ASP A 230 -5.05 28.27 -7.05
C ASP A 230 -4.65 28.47 -5.57
N PRO A 231 -5.59 28.51 -4.63
CA PRO A 231 -5.28 28.70 -3.21
C PRO A 231 -4.19 27.76 -2.68
N PHE A 232 -3.42 28.18 -1.67
CA PHE A 232 -2.43 27.31 -1.02
C PHE A 232 -3.05 26.06 -0.38
N SER A 233 -4.34 26.09 -0.05
CA SER A 233 -5.10 24.92 0.40
C SER A 233 -5.41 23.91 -0.71
N THR A 234 -5.17 24.24 -1.98
CA THR A 234 -5.42 23.35 -3.10
C THR A 234 -4.53 22.12 -3.01
N LYS A 235 -5.16 20.95 -3.11
CA LYS A 235 -4.49 19.66 -3.02
C LYS A 235 -3.65 19.42 -4.27
N LEU A 236 -2.44 18.91 -4.09
CA LEU A 236 -1.64 18.30 -5.16
C LEU A 236 -1.84 16.79 -5.17
N SER A 237 -2.09 16.20 -4.01
CA SER A 237 -2.47 14.80 -3.81
C SER A 237 -3.43 14.69 -2.61
N ALA A 238 -3.79 13.49 -2.16
CA ALA A 238 -4.70 13.29 -1.03
C ALA A 238 -4.25 14.05 0.25
N HIS A 239 -2.96 14.00 0.57
CA HIS A 239 -2.42 14.56 1.80
C HIS A 239 -1.64 15.85 1.58
N PHE A 240 -1.05 16.08 0.40
CA PHE A 240 -0.20 17.26 0.16
C PHE A 240 -0.92 18.37 -0.60
N THR A 241 -0.62 19.61 -0.25
CA THR A 241 -1.16 20.84 -0.84
C THR A 241 -0.09 21.65 -1.55
N LEU A 242 -0.55 22.55 -2.42
CA LEU A 242 0.30 23.52 -3.11
C LEU A 242 1.05 24.40 -2.10
N GLY A 243 0.38 24.77 -1.01
CA GLY A 243 0.93 25.54 0.10
C GLY A 243 2.10 24.85 0.79
N GLU A 244 2.07 23.53 0.99
CA GLU A 244 3.17 22.81 1.64
C GLU A 244 4.45 22.83 0.79
N PHE A 245 4.35 22.70 -0.53
CA PHE A 245 5.52 22.84 -1.42
C PHE A 245 6.01 24.30 -1.55
N ALA A 246 5.14 25.28 -1.30
CA ALA A 246 5.49 26.70 -1.22
C ALA A 246 5.81 27.16 0.22
N LEU A 247 5.81 26.26 1.21
CA LEU A 247 5.92 26.58 2.65
C LEU A 247 4.94 27.68 3.14
N GLY A 248 3.76 27.79 2.52
CA GLY A 248 2.77 28.83 2.84
C GLY A 248 3.25 30.25 2.55
N ASP A 249 4.39 30.42 1.89
CA ASP A 249 5.03 31.71 1.64
C ASP A 249 4.64 32.21 0.24
N PRO A 250 3.93 33.36 0.13
CA PRO A 250 3.62 33.96 -1.16
C PRO A 250 4.86 34.25 -2.02
N ALA A 251 6.02 34.49 -1.41
CA ALA A 251 7.27 34.68 -2.16
C ALA A 251 7.77 33.39 -2.82
N ARG A 252 7.26 32.22 -2.43
CA ARG A 252 7.53 30.90 -3.02
C ARG A 252 6.38 30.41 -3.91
N ARG A 253 5.45 31.28 -4.28
CA ARG A 253 4.34 30.94 -5.17
C ARG A 253 4.86 30.38 -6.50
N PHE A 254 4.37 29.22 -6.91
CA PHE A 254 4.57 28.72 -8.27
C PHE A 254 4.11 29.75 -9.30
N VAL A 255 4.86 29.93 -10.37
CA VAL A 255 4.61 30.92 -11.43
C VAL A 255 4.30 30.28 -12.78
N ALA A 256 4.54 28.97 -12.92
CA ALA A 256 4.33 28.25 -14.16
C ALA A 256 3.76 26.85 -13.90
N GLN A 257 2.99 26.36 -14.88
CA GLN A 257 2.28 25.08 -14.78
C GLN A 257 3.24 23.90 -14.60
N HIS A 258 4.39 23.90 -15.29
CA HIS A 258 5.35 22.80 -15.20
C HIS A 258 5.91 22.61 -13.79
N GLN A 259 5.93 23.68 -12.97
CA GLN A 259 6.39 23.59 -11.60
C GLN A 259 5.39 22.86 -10.71
N ILE A 260 4.10 23.10 -10.94
CA ILE A 260 2.99 22.40 -10.27
C ILE A 260 2.95 20.95 -10.70
N ASP A 261 3.08 20.68 -12.00
CA ASP A 261 3.08 19.32 -12.53
C ASP A 261 4.23 18.50 -11.88
N THR A 262 5.41 19.12 -11.72
CA THR A 262 6.56 18.49 -11.05
C THR A 262 6.33 18.32 -9.54
N ALA A 263 5.72 19.31 -8.87
CA ALA A 263 5.37 19.23 -7.46
C ALA A 263 4.33 18.13 -7.19
N ALA A 264 3.35 17.95 -8.07
CA ALA A 264 2.37 16.87 -8.01
C ALA A 264 3.05 15.50 -8.13
N GLU A 265 4.03 15.34 -9.03
CA GLU A 265 4.80 14.10 -9.14
C GLU A 265 5.57 13.77 -7.85
N LEU A 266 6.22 14.77 -7.25
CA LEU A 266 6.90 14.62 -5.96
C LEU A 266 5.90 14.29 -4.84
N ALA A 267 4.76 14.97 -4.80
CA ALA A 267 3.68 14.72 -3.85
C ALA A 267 3.14 13.28 -3.94
N ALA A 268 2.92 12.78 -5.16
CA ALA A 268 2.49 11.41 -5.41
C ALA A 268 3.50 10.37 -4.86
N PHE A 269 4.80 10.66 -4.93
CA PHE A 269 5.79 9.81 -4.29
C PHE A 269 5.78 9.93 -2.76
N LEU A 270 5.61 11.13 -2.21
CA LEU A 270 5.45 11.32 -0.77
C LEU A 270 4.23 10.58 -0.20
N GLU A 271 3.17 10.36 -0.98
CA GLU A 271 2.07 9.47 -0.58
C GLU A 271 2.54 8.03 -0.35
N ARG A 272 3.45 7.52 -1.20
CA ARG A 272 4.04 6.19 -1.02
C ARG A 272 4.93 6.16 0.22
N VAL A 273 5.70 7.21 0.47
CA VAL A 273 6.49 7.34 1.71
C VAL A 273 5.55 7.31 2.91
N ARG A 274 4.47 8.09 2.88
CA ARG A 274 3.47 8.14 3.96
C ARG A 274 2.92 6.74 4.27
N VAL A 275 2.54 5.98 3.25
CA VAL A 275 2.06 4.60 3.41
C VAL A 275 3.15 3.69 3.98
N ALA A 276 4.37 3.74 3.44
CA ALA A 276 5.49 2.90 3.89
C ALA A 276 5.86 3.13 5.36
N PHE A 277 5.66 4.35 5.87
CA PHE A 277 5.92 4.72 7.25
C PHE A 277 4.67 4.75 8.13
N GLY A 278 3.62 4.02 7.74
CA GLY A 278 2.47 3.73 8.59
C GLY A 278 1.45 4.88 8.68
N GLY A 279 1.34 5.70 7.65
CA GLY A 279 0.39 6.81 7.59
C GLY A 279 0.81 8.06 8.39
N LYS A 280 2.04 8.08 8.91
CA LYS A 280 2.59 9.19 9.70
C LYS A 280 2.60 10.50 8.91
N LEU A 281 2.47 11.62 9.61
CA LEU A 281 2.53 12.94 8.99
C LEU A 281 3.91 13.15 8.35
N ILE A 282 3.92 13.79 7.18
CA ILE A 282 5.13 14.20 6.50
C ILE A 282 5.19 15.72 6.56
N THR A 283 6.30 16.24 7.08
CA THR A 283 6.56 17.68 7.10
C THR A 283 7.51 18.03 5.97
N ILE A 284 7.04 18.85 5.01
CA ILE A 284 7.89 19.42 3.96
C ILE A 284 8.67 20.60 4.56
N THR A 285 9.99 20.51 4.55
CA THR A 285 10.89 21.56 5.05
C THR A 285 11.40 22.48 3.95
N SER A 286 11.40 22.03 2.69
CA SER A 286 11.65 22.88 1.52
C SER A 286 11.07 22.26 0.25
N GLY A 287 10.24 23.01 -0.48
CA GLY A 287 9.81 22.66 -1.85
C GLY A 287 10.40 23.62 -2.87
N TYR A 288 9.55 24.30 -3.64
CA TYR A 288 9.99 25.30 -4.62
C TYR A 288 10.66 26.50 -3.93
N ARG A 289 11.81 26.90 -4.46
CA ARG A 289 12.63 28.03 -4.04
C ARG A 289 12.94 28.91 -5.25
N PRO A 290 12.26 30.05 -5.42
CA PRO A 290 12.65 31.06 -6.41
C PRO A 290 14.10 31.52 -6.22
N ALA A 291 14.74 31.98 -7.30
CA ALA A 291 16.17 32.30 -7.33
C ALA A 291 16.64 33.24 -6.20
N ALA A 292 15.85 34.26 -5.85
CA ALA A 292 16.15 35.17 -4.75
C ALA A 292 16.20 34.45 -3.39
N ILE A 293 15.23 33.58 -3.11
CA ILE A 293 15.18 32.77 -1.89
C ILE A 293 16.30 31.74 -1.88
N ASN A 294 16.54 31.06 -3.00
CA ASN A 294 17.64 30.09 -3.13
C ASN A 294 19.00 30.75 -2.82
N LYS A 295 19.26 31.95 -3.35
CA LYS A 295 20.47 32.73 -3.04
C LYS A 295 20.56 33.12 -1.56
N ALA A 296 19.45 33.55 -0.96
CA ALA A 296 19.40 33.98 0.44
C ALA A 296 19.74 32.83 1.41
N VAL A 297 19.37 31.59 1.08
CA VAL A 297 19.68 30.40 1.90
C VAL A 297 21.02 29.73 1.51
N GLY A 298 21.83 30.36 0.65
CA GLY A 298 23.12 29.81 0.21
C GLY A 298 22.99 28.58 -0.71
N GLY A 299 21.85 28.41 -1.37
CA GLY A 299 21.60 27.31 -2.30
C GLY A 299 22.46 27.40 -3.56
N ALA A 300 22.80 26.23 -4.13
CA ALA A 300 23.56 26.15 -5.37
C ALA A 300 22.80 26.81 -6.54
N SER A 301 23.54 27.39 -7.49
CA SER A 301 22.97 28.00 -8.71
C SER A 301 22.24 26.99 -9.60
N SER A 302 22.60 25.72 -9.52
CA SER A 302 21.96 24.59 -10.21
C SER A 302 21.07 23.75 -9.29
N SER A 303 20.47 24.36 -8.26
CA SER A 303 19.64 23.64 -7.29
C SER A 303 18.35 23.14 -7.93
N GLU A 304 18.01 21.88 -7.69
CA GLU A 304 16.75 21.28 -8.14
C GLU A 304 15.51 21.96 -7.54
N HIS A 305 15.65 22.65 -6.41
CA HIS A 305 14.58 23.46 -5.83
C HIS A 305 14.23 24.71 -6.63
N LEU A 306 14.97 25.06 -7.68
CA LEU A 306 14.66 26.21 -8.55
C LEU A 306 13.49 25.94 -9.52
N TYR A 307 13.14 24.67 -9.79
CA TYR A 307 12.08 24.28 -10.72
C TYR A 307 12.17 25.04 -12.06
N ASP A 308 13.38 25.18 -12.58
CA ASP A 308 13.74 26.07 -13.70
C ASP A 308 13.37 25.51 -15.07
N ALA A 309 13.05 24.21 -15.16
CA ALA A 309 12.62 23.54 -16.37
C ALA A 309 11.51 22.51 -16.11
N PRO A 310 10.73 22.12 -17.13
CA PRO A 310 9.76 21.04 -17.02
C PRO A 310 10.41 19.73 -16.57
N GLY A 311 9.82 19.09 -15.55
CA GLY A 311 10.36 17.86 -14.98
C GLY A 311 11.63 18.07 -14.15
N VAL A 312 11.90 19.30 -13.69
CA VAL A 312 12.95 19.62 -12.73
C VAL A 312 12.31 20.18 -11.47
N GLY A 313 12.67 19.62 -10.32
CA GLY A 313 12.10 20.01 -9.03
C GLY A 313 12.69 19.20 -7.89
N ALA A 314 12.48 19.65 -6.65
CA ALA A 314 12.90 18.92 -5.47
C ALA A 314 12.05 19.22 -4.24
N VAL A 315 12.03 18.26 -3.32
CA VAL A 315 11.41 18.37 -2.00
C VAL A 315 12.35 17.83 -0.92
N ASP A 316 12.49 18.62 0.14
CA ASP A 316 13.11 18.22 1.40
C ASP A 316 11.98 17.99 2.42
N PHE A 317 12.03 16.87 3.12
CA PHE A 317 10.98 16.52 4.09
C PHE A 317 11.51 15.61 5.20
N TYR A 318 10.70 15.41 6.24
CA TYR A 318 10.87 14.31 7.18
C TYR A 318 9.50 13.70 7.53
N VAL A 319 9.53 12.50 8.13
CA VAL A 319 8.31 11.80 8.57
C VAL A 319 8.25 11.84 10.09
N ASP A 320 7.18 12.41 10.63
CA ASP A 320 7.03 12.68 12.06
C ASP A 320 7.12 11.40 12.90
N GLY A 321 8.06 11.37 13.84
CA GLY A 321 8.28 10.22 14.72
C GLY A 321 8.77 8.96 14.00
N ALA A 322 9.23 9.05 12.75
CA ALA A 322 9.97 7.98 12.09
C ALA A 322 11.48 8.18 12.23
N ASP A 323 12.22 7.07 12.18
CA ASP A 323 13.68 7.10 12.09
C ASP A 323 14.08 7.62 10.71
N ILE A 324 14.70 8.79 10.66
CA ILE A 324 15.01 9.49 9.42
C ILE A 324 15.99 8.71 8.52
N TYR A 325 16.88 7.92 9.10
CA TYR A 325 17.79 7.07 8.32
C TYR A 325 17.01 5.96 7.60
N LYS A 326 15.99 5.39 8.25
CA LYS A 326 15.12 4.40 7.61
C LYS A 326 14.27 5.02 6.50
N VAL A 327 13.82 6.26 6.68
CA VAL A 327 13.11 7.02 5.64
C VAL A 327 14.02 7.23 4.44
N GLN A 328 15.25 7.68 4.67
CA GLN A 328 16.25 7.89 3.64
C GLN A 328 16.58 6.60 2.88
N ASP A 329 16.87 5.50 3.57
CA ASP A 329 17.21 4.21 2.97
C ASP A 329 16.06 3.65 2.12
N TRP A 330 14.82 3.83 2.60
CA TRP A 330 13.64 3.44 1.84
C TRP A 330 13.51 4.29 0.57
N CYS A 331 13.68 5.62 0.70
CA CYS A 331 13.62 6.51 -0.45
C CYS A 331 14.72 6.23 -1.47
N ASP A 332 15.94 5.88 -1.05
CA ASP A 332 17.04 5.55 -1.96
C ASP A 332 16.72 4.34 -2.85
N ARG A 333 16.09 3.32 -2.25
CA ARG A 333 15.65 2.13 -2.98
C ARG A 333 14.48 2.42 -3.93
N GLU A 334 13.50 3.20 -3.48
CA GLU A 334 12.22 3.33 -4.17
C GLU A 334 12.11 4.54 -5.11
N TRP A 335 12.96 5.57 -4.92
CA TRP A 335 12.99 6.77 -5.75
C TRP A 335 13.99 6.61 -6.91
N PRO A 336 13.52 6.64 -8.17
CA PRO A 336 14.36 6.35 -9.33
C PRO A 336 15.25 7.53 -9.76
N TYR A 337 14.99 8.75 -9.27
CA TYR A 337 15.70 9.98 -9.69
C TYR A 337 16.73 10.40 -8.65
N SER A 338 17.04 11.68 -8.51
CA SER A 338 18.05 12.20 -7.58
C SER A 338 17.61 12.07 -6.12
N LEU A 339 18.56 11.70 -5.26
CA LEU A 339 18.37 11.70 -3.81
C LEU A 339 19.64 12.21 -3.13
N GLY A 340 19.48 13.13 -2.19
CA GLY A 340 20.57 13.60 -1.33
C GLY A 340 20.42 13.02 0.08
N TYR A 341 21.51 12.48 0.61
CA TYR A 341 21.56 11.88 1.95
C TYR A 341 21.58 12.96 3.04
N GLY A 342 20.42 13.57 3.28
CA GLY A 342 20.22 14.69 4.21
C GLY A 342 19.94 14.28 5.67
N ALA A 343 19.81 12.98 5.97
CA ALA A 343 19.41 12.49 7.30
C ALA A 343 20.24 13.08 8.46
N PRO A 344 21.58 13.25 8.34
CA PRO A 344 22.38 13.91 9.37
C PRO A 344 21.98 15.37 9.65
N LYS A 345 21.34 16.03 8.69
CA LYS A 345 20.82 17.40 8.78
C LYS A 345 19.32 17.46 9.05
N GLY A 346 18.67 16.32 9.32
CA GLY A 346 17.26 16.28 9.72
C GLY A 346 16.23 16.29 8.59
N PHE A 347 16.63 16.04 7.33
CA PHE A 347 15.70 15.92 6.21
C PHE A 347 16.11 14.80 5.22
N VAL A 348 15.20 14.40 4.35
CA VAL A 348 15.49 13.58 3.16
C VAL A 348 15.23 14.45 1.94
N HIS A 349 16.18 14.47 1.01
CA HIS A 349 16.05 15.21 -0.24
C HIS A 349 15.66 14.28 -1.39
N LEU A 350 14.57 14.61 -2.09
CA LEU A 350 14.19 13.99 -3.35
C LEU A 350 14.20 15.04 -4.45
N GLY A 351 14.91 14.75 -5.53
CA GLY A 351 15.00 15.62 -6.69
C GLY A 351 14.61 14.91 -7.99
N ILE A 352 14.33 15.72 -9.00
CA ILE A 352 14.25 15.32 -10.40
C ILE A 352 15.11 16.31 -11.18
N ARG A 353 16.08 15.80 -11.95
CA ARG A 353 16.90 16.59 -12.87
C ARG A 353 16.44 16.40 -14.30
N GLN A 354 16.86 17.31 -15.18
CA GLN A 354 16.69 17.15 -16.61
C GLN A 354 17.31 15.81 -17.06
N GLY A 355 16.57 15.05 -17.87
CA GLY A 355 16.96 13.69 -18.28
C GLY A 355 16.72 12.61 -17.21
N ARG A 356 16.20 12.99 -16.03
CA ARG A 356 15.78 12.10 -14.94
C ARG A 356 16.84 11.06 -14.49
N PRO A 357 18.13 11.44 -14.34
CA PRO A 357 19.17 10.52 -13.90
C PRO A 357 19.00 10.12 -12.43
N LYS A 358 19.45 8.90 -12.09
CA LYS A 358 19.60 8.46 -10.70
C LYS A 358 20.92 8.98 -10.13
N VAL A 359 20.87 10.09 -9.39
CA VAL A 359 22.06 10.73 -8.78
C VAL A 359 21.98 10.64 -7.25
N ARG A 360 23.13 10.44 -6.60
CA ARG A 360 23.26 10.38 -5.13
C ARG A 360 24.39 11.28 -4.65
N TRP A 361 24.17 12.00 -3.55
CA TRP A 361 25.20 12.82 -2.90
C TRP A 361 24.94 12.91 -1.40
N VAL A 362 25.99 13.21 -0.63
CA VAL A 362 25.90 13.45 0.81
C VAL A 362 25.91 14.97 1.05
N TYR A 363 25.16 15.41 2.05
CA TYR A 363 25.01 16.83 2.40
C TYR A 363 26.09 17.37 3.31
#